data_AF-A0A7W6AFD9-F1
#
_entry.id   AF-A0A7W6AFD9-F1
#
_cell.length_a   1.000
_cell.length_b   1.000
_cell.length_c   1.000
_cell.angle_alpha   90.00
_cell.angle_beta   90.00
_cell.angle_gamma   90.00
#
_symmetry.space_group_name_H-M   'P 1'
#
loop_
_entity.id
_entity.type
_entity.pdbx_description
1 polymer ?
#
loop_
_entity_poly.entity_id
_entity_poly.type
_entity_poly.pdbx_seq_one_letter_code
_entity_poly.pdbx_strand_id
1 'polypeptide(L)'
;MLGYVVYATSEQWIKTRKLNLGQRDMAQDSIVGTWVVNHLEGAIPKFKYKYTFSAPTGNKPGSVQWRDFWDAGSNGVGTWTRIGGRVNINWTRSSTTNEYLMMAPTVLGDRASGVATTSYGTFATLAERTDVVDPTQDLMQQWADNYGNFESPYICPWAIPYSLYIAPKKTTFKPNKAPLTKINGLAVHTTWIYQSLSGPACVSSCVNDWAGRGVGAHFIIVTDGTLIQVNPINRVANAQGGIANNFWISVEIQTRESEATPNQIMSAQFLFSWVVGKVGCRKALATGFVGDCLVPKDPMQAALAANAKRDYDPVTKRICSETTTKLNEAVMSSGLSCHYWLYPIKPCPGTPLLKQLPLIAKGY
;
A
#
# COMPACT_ATOMS: atom_id res chain seq x y z
N MET A 1 46.43 -8.17 11.14
CA MET A 1 45.41 -9.23 11.32
C MET A 1 44.30 -8.99 10.32
N LEU A 2 44.17 -9.88 9.34
CA LEU A 2 43.09 -9.88 8.35
C LEU A 2 41.82 -10.40 9.04
N GLY A 3 40.88 -9.50 9.32
CA GLY A 3 39.57 -9.84 9.88
C GLY A 3 38.57 -10.05 8.76
N TYR A 4 38.08 -11.28 8.63
CA TYR A 4 37.10 -11.71 7.63
C TYR A 4 35.81 -10.90 7.72
N VAL A 5 35.46 -10.18 6.64
CA VAL A 5 34.11 -9.65 6.43
C VAL A 5 33.26 -10.80 5.91
N VAL A 6 32.38 -11.33 6.75
CA VAL A 6 31.39 -12.32 6.35
C VAL A 6 30.31 -11.61 5.54
N TYR A 7 30.35 -11.77 4.22
CA TYR A 7 29.28 -11.38 3.33
C TYR A 7 28.09 -12.32 3.56
N ALA A 8 27.07 -11.86 4.30
CA ALA A 8 25.78 -12.53 4.34
C ALA A 8 25.12 -12.35 2.97
N THR A 9 25.13 -13.40 2.16
CA THR A 9 24.35 -13.48 0.91
C THR A 9 22.87 -13.29 1.22
N SER A 10 22.14 -12.62 0.31
CA SER A 10 20.72 -12.23 0.43
C SER A 10 19.74 -13.33 0.90
N GLU A 11 20.12 -14.61 0.79
CA GLU A 11 19.33 -15.75 1.28
C GLU A 11 19.30 -15.91 2.82
N GLN A 12 20.32 -15.45 3.55
CA GLN A 12 20.36 -15.60 5.01
C GLN A 12 19.44 -14.64 5.75
N TRP A 13 19.14 -13.47 5.16
CA TRP A 13 18.20 -12.50 5.73
C TRP A 13 16.74 -12.99 5.73
N ILE A 14 16.39 -13.89 4.80
CA ILE A 14 15.03 -14.44 4.67
C ILE A 14 14.76 -15.52 5.74
N LYS A 15 15.79 -16.19 6.26
CA LYS A 15 15.62 -17.39 7.12
C LYS A 15 15.52 -17.13 8.63
N THR A 16 15.96 -15.98 9.14
CA THR A 16 16.08 -15.75 10.61
C THR A 16 14.89 -15.07 11.27
N ARG A 17 13.84 -14.70 10.53
CA ARG A 17 12.57 -14.28 11.13
C ARG A 17 11.50 -15.32 10.86
N LYS A 18 11.43 -16.31 11.75
CA LYS A 18 10.15 -16.96 12.06
C LYS A 18 9.24 -15.91 12.69
N LEU A 19 8.69 -15.03 11.86
CA LEU A 19 7.43 -14.39 12.19
C LEU A 19 6.48 -15.56 12.44
N ASN A 20 6.01 -15.71 13.69
CA ASN A 20 4.77 -16.43 13.96
C ASN A 20 3.65 -15.63 13.28
N LEU A 21 3.63 -15.65 11.95
CA LEU A 21 2.49 -15.33 11.13
C LEU A 21 1.51 -16.43 11.49
N GLY A 22 0.63 -16.16 12.46
CA GLY A 22 -0.55 -16.99 12.63
C GLY A 22 -1.11 -17.22 11.24
N GLN A 23 -1.15 -18.49 10.85
CA GLN A 23 -1.61 -18.95 9.54
C GLN A 23 -2.83 -18.13 9.16
N ARG A 24 -2.63 -17.17 8.27
CA ARG A 24 -3.76 -16.49 7.68
C ARG A 24 -4.26 -17.42 6.61
N ASP A 25 -5.43 -17.96 6.85
CA ASP A 25 -6.17 -18.73 5.86
C ASP A 25 -6.24 -17.88 4.58
N MET A 26 -5.68 -18.39 3.48
CA MET A 26 -5.46 -17.69 2.21
C MET A 26 -6.78 -17.46 1.42
N ALA A 27 -7.87 -17.15 2.12
CA ALA A 27 -9.23 -17.32 1.63
C ALA A 27 -9.96 -16.02 1.23
N GLN A 28 -9.34 -14.85 1.25
CA GLN A 28 -10.05 -13.55 1.17
C GLN A 28 -9.17 -12.51 0.46
N ASP A 29 -9.46 -11.91 -0.71
CA ASP A 29 -10.74 -11.66 -1.38
C ASP A 29 -10.52 -11.12 -2.81
N SER A 30 -10.96 -11.86 -3.83
CA SER A 30 -11.15 -11.35 -5.20
C SER A 30 -12.63 -11.23 -5.60
N ILE A 31 -13.55 -11.55 -4.69
CA ILE A 31 -15.00 -11.60 -4.95
C ILE A 31 -15.82 -10.70 -4.02
N VAL A 32 -15.26 -10.23 -2.91
CA VAL A 32 -15.95 -9.27 -2.04
C VAL A 32 -16.18 -7.97 -2.81
N GLY A 33 -17.38 -7.42 -2.66
CA GLY A 33 -17.83 -6.28 -3.46
C GLY A 33 -19.14 -6.56 -4.15
N THR A 34 -19.50 -5.68 -5.07
CA THR A 34 -20.76 -5.75 -5.81
C THR A 34 -20.48 -6.21 -7.23
N TRP A 35 -21.18 -7.22 -7.70
CA TRP A 35 -20.97 -7.83 -9.01
C TRP A 35 -22.27 -7.85 -9.79
N VAL A 36 -22.21 -7.49 -11.06
CA VAL A 36 -23.26 -7.79 -12.03
C VAL A 36 -22.86 -9.05 -12.76
N VAL A 37 -23.70 -10.07 -12.65
CA VAL A 37 -23.46 -11.40 -13.24
C VAL A 37 -24.53 -11.65 -14.29
N ASN A 38 -24.10 -11.95 -15.50
CA ASN A 38 -24.95 -12.38 -16.60
C ASN A 38 -24.79 -13.90 -16.77
N HIS A 39 -25.89 -14.62 -16.71
CA HIS A 39 -25.98 -16.01 -17.16
C HIS A 39 -26.45 -16.01 -18.61
N LEU A 40 -25.64 -16.61 -19.48
CA LEU A 40 -25.85 -16.61 -20.92
C LEU A 40 -26.33 -17.99 -21.39
N GLU A 41 -27.28 -17.98 -22.32
CA GLU A 41 -27.57 -19.12 -23.19
C GLU A 41 -27.07 -18.75 -24.59
N GLY A 42 -25.97 -19.38 -25.01
CA GLY A 42 -25.18 -18.88 -26.14
C GLY A 42 -24.60 -17.50 -25.84
N ALA A 43 -24.91 -16.51 -26.68
CA ALA A 43 -24.46 -15.12 -26.53
C ALA A 43 -25.51 -14.19 -25.87
N ILE A 44 -26.68 -14.73 -25.50
CA ILE A 44 -27.82 -13.92 -25.03
C ILE A 44 -27.92 -14.01 -23.50
N PRO A 45 -27.91 -12.87 -22.78
CA PRO A 45 -28.20 -12.86 -21.34
C PRO A 45 -29.61 -13.37 -21.06
N LYS A 46 -29.68 -14.51 -20.36
CA LYS A 46 -30.93 -15.14 -19.90
C LYS A 46 -31.27 -14.84 -18.46
N PHE A 47 -30.27 -14.56 -17.64
CA PHE A 47 -30.44 -14.06 -16.27
C PHE A 47 -29.40 -12.97 -16.00
N LYS A 48 -29.82 -11.92 -15.29
CA LYS A 48 -28.92 -10.84 -14.87
C LYS A 48 -29.15 -10.56 -13.40
N TYR A 49 -28.11 -10.77 -12.60
CA TYR A 49 -28.18 -10.59 -11.15
C TYR A 49 -27.16 -9.57 -10.68
N LYS A 50 -27.53 -8.84 -9.63
CA LYS A 50 -26.60 -8.04 -8.84
C LYS A 50 -26.33 -8.77 -7.54
N TYR A 51 -25.09 -9.19 -7.34
CA TYR A 51 -24.60 -9.82 -6.11
C TYR A 51 -23.81 -8.82 -5.28
N THR A 52 -23.95 -8.89 -3.96
CA THR A 52 -23.09 -8.17 -3.00
C THR A 52 -22.50 -9.20 -2.04
N PHE A 53 -21.19 -9.41 -2.14
CA PHE A 53 -20.45 -10.36 -1.31
C PHE A 53 -19.77 -9.63 -0.16
N SER A 54 -19.88 -10.20 1.05
CA SER A 54 -19.14 -9.75 2.23
C SER A 54 -18.01 -10.72 2.56
N ALA A 55 -16.91 -10.22 3.12
CA ALA A 55 -15.81 -11.09 3.54
C ALA A 55 -16.26 -12.04 4.67
N PRO A 56 -15.75 -13.30 4.69
CA PRO A 56 -15.95 -14.24 5.78
C PRO A 56 -15.46 -13.66 7.13
N THR A 57 -16.04 -14.13 8.24
CA THR A 57 -15.70 -13.62 9.59
C THR A 57 -15.24 -14.74 10.51
N GLY A 58 -13.93 -14.78 10.77
CA GLY A 58 -13.30 -15.93 11.44
C GLY A 58 -13.54 -17.20 10.63
N ASN A 59 -14.10 -18.24 11.27
CA ASN A 59 -14.42 -19.51 10.61
C ASN A 59 -15.80 -19.51 9.92
N LYS A 60 -16.53 -18.39 9.92
CA LYS A 60 -17.85 -18.31 9.28
C LYS A 60 -17.71 -17.98 7.80
N PRO A 61 -18.45 -18.66 6.91
CA PRO A 61 -18.59 -18.29 5.49
C PRO A 61 -18.88 -16.79 5.30
N GLY A 62 -18.49 -16.24 4.15
CA GLY A 62 -18.91 -14.90 3.77
C GLY A 62 -20.41 -14.87 3.50
N SER A 63 -21.05 -13.71 3.62
CA SER A 63 -22.47 -13.57 3.23
C SER A 63 -22.59 -13.06 1.81
N VAL A 64 -23.67 -13.42 1.13
CA VAL A 64 -24.03 -12.86 -0.16
C VAL A 64 -25.46 -12.35 -0.11
N GLN A 65 -25.71 -11.25 -0.79
CA GLN A 65 -27.06 -10.79 -1.13
C GLN A 65 -27.16 -10.75 -2.64
N TRP A 66 -28.32 -11.08 -3.20
CA TRP A 66 -28.55 -10.97 -4.63
C TRP A 66 -29.90 -10.36 -4.94
N ARG A 67 -30.00 -9.75 -6.11
CA ARG A 67 -31.23 -9.23 -6.68
C ARG A 67 -31.27 -9.50 -8.18
N ASP A 68 -32.41 -9.95 -8.69
CA ASP A 68 -32.68 -10.03 -10.13
C ASP A 68 -32.83 -8.62 -10.71
N PHE A 69 -32.13 -8.36 -11.81
CA PHE A 69 -32.13 -7.06 -12.45
C PHE A 69 -33.44 -6.75 -13.19
N TRP A 70 -34.15 -7.77 -13.67
CA TRP A 70 -35.39 -7.63 -14.41
C TRP A 70 -36.64 -7.80 -13.55
N ASP A 71 -36.50 -8.42 -12.38
CA ASP A 71 -37.55 -8.45 -11.35
C ASP A 71 -36.99 -8.00 -10.00
N ALA A 72 -37.15 -6.71 -9.70
CA ALA A 72 -36.64 -6.14 -8.45
C ALA A 72 -37.28 -6.74 -7.17
N GLY A 73 -38.43 -7.41 -7.29
CA GLY A 73 -39.09 -8.15 -6.21
C GLY A 73 -38.39 -9.48 -5.90
N SER A 74 -37.66 -10.04 -6.86
CA SER A 74 -36.88 -11.25 -6.72
C SER A 74 -35.48 -10.96 -6.16
N ASN A 75 -35.30 -11.23 -4.87
CA ASN A 75 -34.03 -11.10 -4.17
C ASN A 75 -33.81 -12.25 -3.18
N GLY A 76 -32.59 -12.38 -2.68
CA GLY A 76 -32.26 -13.40 -1.70
C GLY A 76 -30.97 -13.12 -0.95
N VAL A 77 -30.77 -13.90 0.09
CA VAL A 77 -29.59 -13.88 0.94
C VAL A 77 -28.99 -15.27 1.02
N GLY A 78 -27.69 -15.34 1.26
CA GLY A 78 -26.97 -16.59 1.33
C GLY A 78 -25.62 -16.46 1.99
N THR A 79 -24.89 -17.56 1.91
CA THR A 79 -23.49 -17.67 2.31
C THR A 79 -22.64 -18.07 1.12
N TRP A 80 -21.36 -17.76 1.16
CA TRP A 80 -20.41 -18.22 0.17
C TRP A 80 -19.13 -18.73 0.83
N THR A 81 -18.51 -19.71 0.20
CA THR A 81 -17.22 -20.29 0.57
C THR A 81 -16.37 -20.48 -0.68
N ARG A 82 -15.05 -20.62 -0.50
CA ARG A 82 -14.13 -20.99 -1.59
C ARG A 82 -13.73 -22.46 -1.44
N ILE A 83 -13.93 -23.26 -2.48
CA ILE A 83 -13.56 -24.69 -2.51
C ILE A 83 -12.82 -24.96 -3.81
N GLY A 84 -11.54 -25.35 -3.74
CA GLY A 84 -10.75 -25.72 -4.92
C GLY A 84 -10.66 -24.62 -5.98
N GLY A 85 -10.47 -23.35 -5.57
CA GLY A 85 -10.44 -22.20 -6.49
C GLY A 85 -11.80 -21.74 -7.01
N ARG A 86 -12.88 -22.44 -6.66
CA ARG A 86 -14.25 -22.08 -7.02
C ARG A 86 -14.92 -21.33 -5.90
N VAL A 87 -15.80 -20.40 -6.25
CA VAL A 87 -16.71 -19.79 -5.28
C VAL A 87 -17.97 -20.63 -5.29
N ASN A 88 -18.26 -21.22 -4.15
CA ASN A 88 -19.51 -21.89 -3.88
C ASN A 88 -20.44 -20.94 -3.15
N ILE A 89 -21.64 -20.71 -3.68
CA ILE A 89 -22.66 -19.91 -3.03
C ILE A 89 -23.84 -20.79 -2.68
N ASN A 90 -24.28 -20.70 -1.43
CA ASN A 90 -25.52 -21.28 -0.94
C ASN A 90 -26.49 -20.14 -0.61
N TRP A 91 -27.58 -19.98 -1.36
CA TRP A 91 -28.63 -19.03 -1.03
C TRP A 91 -29.95 -19.71 -0.66
N THR A 92 -30.77 -18.95 0.06
CA THR A 92 -32.14 -19.31 0.38
C THR A 92 -33.05 -18.37 -0.41
N ARG A 93 -33.77 -18.90 -1.42
CA ARG A 93 -34.96 -18.23 -1.95
C ARG A 93 -36.09 -18.50 -0.96
N SER A 94 -36.99 -17.55 -0.74
CA SER A 94 -38.17 -17.70 0.12
C SER A 94 -38.75 -19.13 0.04
N SER A 95 -38.52 -19.89 1.11
CA SER A 95 -39.01 -21.24 1.43
C SER A 95 -38.74 -22.46 0.51
N THR A 96 -37.91 -22.40 -0.54
CA THR A 96 -37.51 -23.62 -1.29
C THR A 96 -36.04 -23.63 -1.73
N THR A 97 -35.53 -24.86 -1.89
CA THR A 97 -34.16 -25.38 -1.77
C THR A 97 -33.03 -24.76 -2.61
N ASN A 98 -31.84 -24.84 -2.00
CA ASN A 98 -30.47 -24.65 -2.49
C ASN A 98 -30.26 -24.71 -4.02
N GLU A 99 -29.69 -23.65 -4.57
CA GLU A 99 -29.01 -23.69 -5.87
C GLU A 99 -27.52 -23.45 -5.67
N TYR A 100 -26.72 -24.23 -6.40
CA TYR A 100 -25.27 -24.20 -6.33
C TYR A 100 -24.76 -23.18 -7.35
N LEU A 101 -24.16 -22.08 -6.92
CA LEU A 101 -23.31 -21.32 -7.85
C LEU A 101 -21.94 -21.99 -7.84
N MET A 102 -21.59 -22.62 -8.94
CA MET A 102 -20.18 -22.73 -9.30
C MET A 102 -19.83 -21.50 -10.10
N MET A 103 -18.96 -20.65 -9.55
CA MET A 103 -18.03 -19.94 -10.42
C MET A 103 -16.73 -20.73 -10.35
N ALA A 104 -16.23 -21.17 -11.49
CA ALA A 104 -14.81 -21.47 -11.65
C ALA A 104 -14.17 -20.26 -12.32
N PRO A 105 -13.98 -19.12 -11.62
CA PRO A 105 -13.46 -17.96 -12.30
C PRO A 105 -11.94 -18.06 -12.38
N THR A 106 -11.43 -17.91 -13.59
CA THR A 106 -10.24 -17.09 -13.75
C THR A 106 -10.66 -15.66 -13.41
N VAL A 107 -10.51 -15.25 -12.15
CA VAL A 107 -10.75 -13.85 -11.75
C VAL A 107 -9.58 -13.03 -12.26
N LEU A 108 -9.86 -12.07 -13.13
CA LEU A 108 -8.89 -11.10 -13.63
C LEU A 108 -9.39 -9.71 -13.22
N GLY A 109 -8.98 -9.27 -12.02
CA GLY A 109 -9.35 -7.96 -11.50
C GLY A 109 -10.86 -7.81 -11.30
N ASP A 110 -11.48 -6.94 -12.09
CA ASP A 110 -12.91 -6.59 -12.05
C ASP A 110 -13.80 -7.51 -12.87
N ARG A 111 -13.24 -8.53 -13.54
CA ARG A 111 -13.98 -9.46 -14.39
C ARG A 111 -13.75 -10.91 -13.98
N ALA A 112 -14.81 -11.69 -14.11
CA ALA A 112 -14.80 -13.13 -13.92
C ALA A 112 -15.68 -13.79 -14.98
N SER A 113 -15.31 -15.00 -15.40
CA SER A 113 -16.13 -15.81 -16.30
C SER A 113 -16.13 -17.27 -15.87
N GLY A 114 -17.16 -18.02 -16.24
CA GLY A 114 -17.24 -19.43 -15.86
C GLY A 114 -18.51 -20.10 -16.36
N VAL A 115 -18.90 -21.17 -15.66
CA VAL A 115 -20.12 -21.94 -15.93
C VAL A 115 -20.86 -22.11 -14.61
N ALA A 116 -22.14 -21.72 -14.58
CA ALA A 116 -23.03 -21.94 -13.46
C ALA A 116 -24.05 -23.03 -13.79
N THR A 117 -24.25 -23.96 -12.87
CA THR A 117 -25.25 -25.03 -12.99
C THR A 117 -26.30 -24.85 -11.91
N THR A 118 -27.54 -24.64 -12.31
CA THR A 118 -28.69 -24.45 -11.43
C THR A 118 -29.66 -25.63 -11.57
N SER A 119 -30.72 -25.63 -10.76
CA SER A 119 -31.80 -26.62 -10.87
C SER A 119 -32.51 -26.59 -12.24
N TYR A 120 -32.40 -25.48 -12.97
CA TYR A 120 -33.10 -25.22 -14.24
C TYR A 120 -32.16 -25.15 -15.45
N GLY A 121 -30.85 -25.41 -15.30
CA GLY A 121 -29.95 -25.55 -16.43
C GLY A 121 -28.49 -25.19 -16.16
N THR A 122 -27.67 -25.27 -17.19
CA THR A 122 -26.26 -24.86 -17.16
C THR A 122 -26.05 -23.66 -18.08
N PHE A 123 -25.42 -22.61 -17.56
CA PHE A 123 -25.22 -21.33 -18.23
C PHE A 123 -23.76 -20.92 -18.22
N ALA A 124 -23.29 -20.30 -19.31
CA ALA A 124 -22.05 -19.56 -19.26
C ALA A 124 -22.24 -18.31 -18.40
N THR A 125 -21.26 -17.94 -17.59
CA THR A 125 -21.33 -16.76 -16.72
C THR A 125 -20.29 -15.73 -17.10
N LEU A 126 -20.73 -14.47 -17.15
CA LEU A 126 -19.86 -13.30 -17.22
C LEU A 126 -20.21 -12.38 -16.06
N ALA A 127 -19.23 -12.14 -15.20
CA ALA A 127 -19.36 -11.32 -14.02
C ALA A 127 -18.43 -10.10 -14.12
N GLU A 128 -18.99 -8.93 -13.83
CA GLU A 128 -18.24 -7.67 -13.76
C GLU A 128 -18.50 -7.02 -12.41
N ARG A 129 -17.44 -6.57 -11.76
CA ARG A 129 -17.50 -5.85 -10.50
C ARG A 129 -17.99 -4.42 -10.75
N THR A 130 -18.96 -3.98 -9.97
CA THR A 130 -19.70 -2.71 -10.16
C THR A 130 -19.71 -1.82 -8.93
N ASP A 131 -19.16 -2.25 -7.79
CA ASP A 131 -18.75 -1.31 -6.76
C ASP A 131 -17.53 -0.50 -7.22
N VAL A 132 -17.29 0.64 -6.58
CA VAL A 132 -16.14 1.49 -6.88
C VAL A 132 -14.86 0.68 -6.68
N VAL A 133 -14.31 0.17 -7.79
CA VAL A 133 -13.04 -0.54 -7.81
C VAL A 133 -11.97 0.40 -7.27
N ASP A 134 -11.29 -0.04 -6.21
CA ASP A 134 -10.03 0.56 -5.82
C ASP A 134 -8.92 -0.34 -6.31
N PRO A 135 -8.37 -0.08 -7.53
CA PRO A 135 -7.34 -0.93 -8.11
C PRO A 135 -6.07 -0.97 -7.24
N THR A 136 -5.93 -0.01 -6.33
CA THR A 136 -4.84 0.03 -5.35
C THR A 136 -5.09 -1.01 -4.27
N GLN A 137 -6.29 -1.03 -3.70
CA GLN A 137 -6.69 -1.99 -2.69
C GLN A 137 -6.65 -3.42 -3.25
N ASP A 138 -7.17 -3.61 -4.47
CA ASP A 138 -7.19 -4.93 -5.12
C ASP A 138 -5.76 -5.44 -5.38
N LEU A 139 -4.84 -4.59 -5.88
CA LEU A 139 -3.44 -4.96 -6.07
C LEU A 139 -2.76 -5.35 -4.75
N MET A 140 -2.97 -4.57 -3.69
CA MET A 140 -2.38 -4.84 -2.38
C MET A 140 -2.97 -6.09 -1.72
N GLN A 141 -4.23 -6.40 -1.98
CA GLN A 141 -4.86 -7.64 -1.52
C GLN A 141 -4.34 -8.84 -2.32
N GLN A 142 -4.31 -8.75 -3.65
CA GLN A 142 -3.76 -9.79 -4.52
C GLN A 142 -2.31 -10.11 -4.15
N TRP A 143 -1.51 -9.10 -3.85
CA TRP A 143 -0.15 -9.32 -3.37
C TRP A 143 -0.10 -10.04 -2.03
N ALA A 144 -0.93 -9.64 -1.05
CA ALA A 144 -0.98 -10.32 0.24
C ALA A 144 -1.41 -11.79 0.11
N ASP A 145 -2.38 -12.07 -0.77
CA ASP A 145 -2.88 -13.42 -1.03
C ASP A 145 -1.82 -14.31 -1.69
N ASN A 146 -0.88 -13.71 -2.43
CA ASN A 146 0.20 -14.41 -3.14
C ASN A 146 1.59 -14.07 -2.55
N TYR A 147 1.65 -13.67 -1.27
CA TYR A 147 2.88 -13.17 -0.67
C TYR A 147 4.01 -14.22 -0.75
N GLY A 148 5.16 -13.81 -1.28
CA GLY A 148 6.30 -14.68 -1.56
C GLY A 148 6.34 -15.28 -2.98
N ASN A 149 5.25 -15.20 -3.74
CA ASN A 149 5.15 -15.66 -5.13
C ASN A 149 4.32 -14.68 -5.98
N PHE A 150 4.56 -13.38 -5.79
CA PHE A 150 3.86 -12.31 -6.49
C PHE A 150 4.87 -11.40 -7.18
N GLU A 151 4.62 -11.13 -8.46
CA GLU A 151 5.43 -10.21 -9.26
C GLU A 151 4.58 -9.04 -9.71
N SER A 152 5.05 -7.84 -9.39
CA SER A 152 4.48 -6.60 -9.93
C SER A 152 5.58 -5.55 -10.00
N PRO A 153 5.64 -4.74 -11.08
CA PRO A 153 6.60 -3.64 -11.16
C PRO A 153 6.35 -2.56 -10.11
N TYR A 154 5.19 -2.56 -9.45
CA TYR A 154 4.78 -1.54 -8.48
C TYR A 154 5.00 -1.96 -7.02
N ILE A 155 5.50 -3.19 -6.81
CA ILE A 155 5.69 -3.81 -5.51
C ILE A 155 7.18 -4.08 -5.27
N CYS A 156 7.65 -3.72 -4.08
CA CYS A 156 9.00 -4.04 -3.66
C CYS A 156 9.04 -5.51 -3.20
N PRO A 157 9.87 -6.37 -3.83
CA PRO A 157 9.86 -7.81 -3.56
C PRO A 157 10.30 -8.18 -2.14
N TRP A 158 10.99 -7.27 -1.43
CA TRP A 158 11.43 -7.49 -0.05
C TRP A 158 10.53 -6.84 1.01
N ALA A 159 9.50 -6.11 0.58
CA ALA A 159 8.55 -5.50 1.50
C ALA A 159 7.47 -6.50 1.93
N ILE A 160 6.87 -6.27 3.08
CA ILE A 160 5.69 -7.01 3.55
C ILE A 160 4.44 -6.19 3.22
N PRO A 161 3.39 -6.78 2.60
CA PRO A 161 2.14 -6.07 2.40
C PRO A 161 1.51 -5.73 3.74
N TYR A 162 1.18 -4.45 3.95
CA TYR A 162 0.52 -4.01 5.19
C TYR A 162 -0.80 -4.74 5.44
N SER A 163 -1.46 -5.21 4.36
CA SER A 163 -2.71 -5.98 4.38
C SER A 163 -2.60 -7.28 5.18
N LEU A 164 -1.39 -7.85 5.35
CA LEU A 164 -1.16 -9.01 6.23
C LEU A 164 -1.31 -8.66 7.73
N TYR A 165 -1.12 -7.40 8.10
CA TYR A 165 -1.15 -6.94 9.50
C TYR A 165 -2.48 -6.36 9.96
N ILE A 166 -3.41 -6.12 9.03
CA ILE A 166 -4.70 -5.49 9.28
C ILE A 166 -5.84 -6.46 9.00
N ALA A 167 -6.77 -6.60 9.94
CA ALA A 167 -7.96 -7.44 9.72
C ALA A 167 -8.70 -7.02 8.43
N PRO A 168 -9.22 -7.99 7.65
CA PRO A 168 -10.07 -7.68 6.50
C PRO A 168 -11.17 -6.71 6.94
N LYS A 169 -11.38 -5.62 6.19
CA LYS A 169 -12.34 -4.52 6.47
C LYS A 169 -11.91 -3.45 7.48
N LYS A 170 -10.74 -3.54 8.14
CA LYS A 170 -10.29 -2.47 9.07
C LYS A 170 -9.56 -1.30 8.43
N THR A 171 -9.14 -1.38 7.17
CA THR A 171 -8.33 -0.30 6.61
C THR A 171 -9.13 0.70 5.81
N THR A 172 -9.21 1.87 6.42
CA THR A 172 -9.63 3.17 5.88
C THR A 172 -8.51 3.87 5.10
N PHE A 173 -7.34 3.24 4.89
CA PHE A 173 -6.31 3.84 4.04
C PHE A 173 -6.87 3.95 2.63
N LYS A 174 -7.25 5.17 2.26
CA LYS A 174 -7.69 5.55 0.93
C LYS A 174 -6.47 6.12 0.23
N PRO A 175 -5.65 5.28 -0.42
CA PRO A 175 -4.54 5.78 -1.20
C PRO A 175 -5.07 6.80 -2.21
N ASN A 176 -4.28 7.83 -2.46
CA ASN A 176 -4.64 8.76 -3.52
C ASN A 176 -4.57 8.00 -4.84
N LYS A 177 -5.73 7.85 -5.49
CA LYS A 177 -5.89 7.04 -6.70
C LYS A 177 -5.17 7.63 -7.90
N ALA A 178 -4.75 8.90 -7.83
CA ALA A 178 -4.01 9.56 -8.89
C ALA A 178 -2.70 8.79 -9.19
N PRO A 179 -2.39 8.53 -10.47
CA PRO A 179 -1.11 7.96 -10.83
C PRO A 179 0.02 8.95 -10.54
N LEU A 180 1.20 8.45 -10.18
CA LEU A 180 2.41 9.29 -10.21
C LEU A 180 2.75 9.65 -11.66
N THR A 181 2.94 10.93 -11.94
CA THR A 181 3.26 11.41 -13.30
C THR A 181 4.69 11.04 -13.71
N LYS A 182 5.61 11.09 -12.75
CA LYS A 182 7.03 10.75 -12.88
C LYS A 182 7.56 10.44 -11.49
N ILE A 183 8.49 9.50 -11.36
CA ILE A 183 9.12 9.22 -10.07
C ILE A 183 10.56 9.75 -10.09
N ASN A 184 10.82 10.75 -9.26
CA ASN A 184 12.13 11.40 -9.13
C ASN A 184 13.04 10.68 -8.12
N GLY A 185 12.47 9.83 -7.25
CA GLY A 185 13.22 9.00 -6.31
C GLY A 185 12.45 8.72 -5.03
N LEU A 186 13.19 8.65 -3.91
CA LEU A 186 12.67 8.28 -2.60
C LEU A 186 12.78 9.46 -1.63
N ALA A 187 11.67 9.86 -1.02
CA ALA A 187 11.60 10.81 0.07
C ALA A 187 11.55 10.06 1.40
N VAL A 188 12.39 10.47 2.35
CA VAL A 188 12.47 9.87 3.69
C VAL A 188 11.74 10.74 4.69
N HIS A 189 10.87 10.11 5.48
CA HIS A 189 10.04 10.69 6.52
C HIS A 189 10.28 9.96 7.86
N THR A 190 9.72 10.53 8.93
CA THR A 190 9.69 9.91 10.26
C THR A 190 8.25 9.77 10.74
N THR A 191 7.89 8.61 11.27
CA THR A 191 6.52 8.35 11.73
C THR A 191 6.13 9.25 12.90
N TRP A 192 7.10 9.84 13.61
CA TRP A 192 6.91 10.65 14.81
C TRP A 192 6.34 9.87 16.01
N ILE A 193 6.66 8.58 16.07
CA ILE A 193 6.27 7.69 17.17
C ILE A 193 7.42 7.58 18.17
N TYR A 194 7.13 7.81 19.45
CA TYR A 194 8.11 7.70 20.55
C TYR A 194 8.52 6.26 20.88
N GLN A 195 7.61 5.31 20.66
CA GLN A 195 7.80 3.92 21.07
C GLN A 195 8.30 3.09 19.89
N SER A 196 9.21 2.16 20.17
CA SER A 196 9.54 1.09 19.23
C SER A 196 8.37 0.12 19.18
N LEU A 197 7.84 -0.11 17.98
CA LEU A 197 6.67 -0.95 17.74
C LEU A 197 7.07 -2.07 16.79
N SER A 198 6.45 -3.24 16.97
CA SER A 198 6.51 -4.31 15.98
C SER A 198 5.79 -3.90 14.70
N GLY A 199 6.01 -4.63 13.59
CA GLY A 199 5.30 -4.44 12.32
C GLY A 199 3.77 -4.28 12.48
N PRO A 200 3.07 -5.25 13.09
CA PRO A 200 1.62 -5.16 13.29
C PRO A 200 1.17 -3.94 14.11
N ALA A 201 1.88 -3.63 15.19
CA ALA A 201 1.57 -2.50 16.06
C ALA A 201 1.84 -1.16 15.35
N CYS A 202 2.93 -1.08 14.59
CA CYS A 202 3.26 0.09 13.79
C CYS A 202 2.22 0.34 12.69
N VAL A 203 1.81 -0.69 11.95
CA VAL A 203 0.74 -0.54 10.95
C VAL A 203 -0.57 -0.11 11.60
N SER A 204 -0.96 -0.73 12.72
CA SER A 204 -2.17 -0.37 13.44
C SER A 204 -2.15 1.06 14.00
N SER A 205 -0.98 1.61 14.31
CA SER A 205 -0.84 2.99 14.79
C SER A 205 -0.72 3.98 13.63
N CYS A 206 0.26 3.80 12.74
CA CYS A 206 0.57 4.72 11.65
C CYS A 206 -0.55 4.78 10.61
N VAL A 207 -0.95 3.63 10.05
CA VAL A 207 -1.86 3.61 8.89
C VAL A 207 -3.26 4.09 9.27
N ASN A 208 -3.72 3.78 10.48
CA ASN A 208 -4.99 4.27 10.99
C ASN A 208 -4.99 5.79 11.21
N ASP A 209 -3.91 6.32 11.79
CA ASP A 209 -3.75 7.77 11.99
C ASP A 209 -3.70 8.51 10.65
N TRP A 210 -2.96 7.96 9.69
CA TRP A 210 -2.82 8.55 8.35
C TRP A 210 -4.14 8.56 7.59
N ALA A 211 -4.87 7.45 7.63
CA ALA A 211 -6.19 7.34 7.01
C ALA A 211 -7.17 8.40 7.52
N GLY A 212 -7.18 8.67 8.83
CA GLY A 212 -8.04 9.70 9.43
C GLY A 212 -7.70 11.14 9.03
N ARG A 213 -6.46 11.38 8.58
CA ARG A 213 -5.94 12.71 8.22
C ARG A 213 -5.79 12.94 6.72
N GLY A 214 -6.10 11.94 5.89
CA GLY A 214 -5.90 12.00 4.44
C GLY A 214 -4.42 12.07 4.02
N VAL A 215 -3.50 11.64 4.89
CA VAL A 215 -2.06 11.55 4.61
C VAL A 215 -1.68 10.09 4.35
N GLY A 216 -0.48 9.85 3.84
CA GLY A 216 -0.01 8.48 3.63
C GLY A 216 1.39 8.40 3.08
N ALA A 217 1.98 7.20 3.12
CA ALA A 217 3.27 6.89 2.55
C ALA A 217 3.20 5.62 1.69
N HIS A 218 4.25 5.36 0.92
CA HIS A 218 4.36 4.11 0.17
C HIS A 218 4.91 3.00 1.04
N PHE A 219 5.89 3.32 1.89
CA PHE A 219 6.59 2.36 2.72
C PHE A 219 6.67 2.80 4.19
N ILE A 220 6.84 1.83 5.08
CA ILE A 220 7.20 2.00 6.49
C ILE A 220 8.41 1.13 6.78
N ILE A 221 9.38 1.64 7.54
CA ILE A 221 10.48 0.84 8.10
C ILE A 221 10.42 0.91 9.62
N VAL A 222 10.06 -0.21 10.25
CA VAL A 222 9.94 -0.29 11.72
C VAL A 222 11.31 -0.44 12.40
N THR A 223 11.38 -0.29 13.73
CA THR A 223 12.65 -0.26 14.50
C THR A 223 13.60 -1.42 14.19
N ASP A 224 13.05 -2.61 13.96
CA ASP A 224 13.83 -3.82 13.69
C ASP A 224 14.32 -3.93 12.23
N GLY A 225 13.97 -3.00 11.35
CA GLY A 225 14.29 -3.01 9.91
C GLY A 225 13.22 -3.66 9.03
N THR A 226 12.10 -4.17 9.56
CA THR A 226 11.04 -4.70 8.69
C THR A 226 10.53 -3.61 7.75
N LEU A 227 10.66 -3.85 6.45
CA LEU A 227 10.12 -3.01 5.40
C LEU A 227 8.67 -3.43 5.10
N ILE A 228 7.74 -2.50 5.22
CA ILE A 228 6.32 -2.72 4.98
C ILE A 228 5.91 -1.79 3.85
N GLN A 229 5.16 -2.28 2.87
CA GLN A 229 4.60 -1.44 1.82
C GLN A 229 3.09 -1.28 2.03
N VAL A 230 2.64 -0.02 1.99
CA VAL A 230 1.28 0.42 2.28
C VAL A 230 0.57 0.89 1.01
N ASN A 231 1.31 1.42 0.05
CA ASN A 231 0.80 1.90 -1.24
C ASN A 231 1.71 1.39 -2.38
N PRO A 232 1.18 0.90 -3.50
CA PRO A 232 1.98 0.62 -4.69
C PRO A 232 2.61 1.91 -5.22
N ILE A 233 3.81 1.78 -5.79
CA ILE A 233 4.61 2.94 -6.20
C ILE A 233 4.11 3.63 -7.47
N ASN A 234 3.02 3.17 -8.09
CA ASN A 234 2.38 3.87 -9.21
C ASN A 234 1.26 4.81 -8.78
N ARG A 235 0.98 4.93 -7.48
CA ARG A 235 -0.07 5.78 -6.93
C ARG A 235 0.52 6.86 -6.05
N VAL A 236 -0.10 8.03 -6.05
CA VAL A 236 0.30 9.13 -5.16
C VAL A 236 0.13 8.70 -3.70
N ALA A 237 1.11 9.03 -2.86
CA ALA A 237 0.97 9.05 -1.42
C ALA A 237 1.05 10.49 -0.91
N ASN A 238 0.13 10.89 -0.04
CA ASN A 238 0.08 12.25 0.49
C ASN A 238 1.07 12.42 1.66
N ALA A 239 2.37 12.32 1.40
CA ALA A 239 3.41 12.37 2.44
C ALA A 239 4.17 13.71 2.47
N GLN A 240 4.43 14.29 1.30
CA GLN A 240 5.33 15.43 1.11
C GLN A 240 4.60 16.78 1.17
N GLY A 241 3.34 16.81 0.75
CA GLY A 241 2.54 18.02 0.59
C GLY A 241 2.69 18.67 -0.79
N GLY A 242 1.65 19.41 -1.20
CA GLY A 242 1.63 20.17 -2.45
C GLY A 242 1.94 19.33 -3.70
N ILE A 243 2.69 19.92 -4.62
CA ILE A 243 3.05 19.31 -5.91
C ILE A 243 4.03 18.13 -5.76
N ALA A 244 4.77 18.06 -4.66
CA ALA A 244 5.80 17.03 -4.44
C ALA A 244 5.22 15.61 -4.33
N ASN A 245 3.98 15.47 -3.85
CA ASN A 245 3.30 14.18 -3.77
C ASN A 245 3.22 13.46 -5.12
N ASN A 246 3.26 14.19 -6.24
CA ASN A 246 3.14 13.63 -7.58
C ASN A 246 4.47 13.08 -8.13
N PHE A 247 5.58 13.29 -7.42
CA PHE A 247 6.92 13.04 -7.94
C PHE A 247 7.78 12.10 -7.11
N TRP A 248 7.36 11.72 -5.91
CA TRP A 248 8.22 11.05 -4.95
C TRP A 248 7.55 9.82 -4.35
N ILE A 249 8.28 8.70 -4.35
CA ILE A 249 7.98 7.58 -3.46
C ILE A 249 8.33 8.03 -2.05
N SER A 250 7.57 7.60 -1.05
CA SER A 250 7.71 8.06 0.34
C SER A 250 7.90 6.87 1.26
N VAL A 251 8.91 6.95 2.13
CA VAL A 251 9.11 5.98 3.21
C VAL A 251 9.06 6.68 4.56
N GLU A 252 8.31 6.11 5.48
CA GLU A 252 8.21 6.54 6.87
C GLU A 252 9.08 5.63 7.74
N ILE A 253 10.18 6.16 8.28
CA ILE A 253 11.05 5.41 9.19
C ILE A 253 10.54 5.62 10.62
N GLN A 254 10.37 4.53 11.36
CA GLN A 254 9.88 4.58 12.72
C GLN A 254 10.91 5.18 13.67
N THR A 255 10.79 6.48 13.91
CA THR A 255 11.57 7.25 14.88
C THR A 255 10.75 8.43 15.38
N ARG A 256 11.28 9.15 16.36
CA ARG A 256 10.88 10.53 16.68
C ARG A 256 12.07 11.24 17.27
N GLU A 257 12.59 12.24 16.57
CA GLU A 257 13.74 13.05 17.03
C GLU A 257 14.95 12.20 17.47
N SER A 258 15.08 11.00 16.88
CA SER A 258 16.14 10.05 17.16
C SER A 258 16.73 9.53 15.85
N GLU A 259 17.98 9.07 15.92
CA GLU A 259 18.61 8.37 14.82
C GLU A 259 17.87 7.07 14.51
N ALA A 260 17.82 6.72 13.23
CA ALA A 260 17.37 5.40 12.81
C ALA A 260 18.40 4.35 13.23
N THR A 261 17.91 3.17 13.61
CA THR A 261 18.76 2.03 13.98
C THR A 261 19.57 1.54 12.78
N PRO A 262 20.68 0.80 12.99
CA PRO A 262 21.44 0.20 11.89
C PRO A 262 20.58 -0.67 10.95
N ASN A 263 19.62 -1.42 11.49
CA ASN A 263 18.70 -2.24 10.69
C ASN A 263 17.76 -1.40 9.83
N GLN A 264 17.29 -0.26 10.36
CA GLN A 264 16.47 0.70 9.60
C GLN A 264 17.28 1.34 8.47
N ILE A 265 18.53 1.75 8.75
CA ILE A 265 19.43 2.31 7.74
C ILE A 265 19.70 1.29 6.63
N MET A 266 20.03 0.04 6.99
CA MET A 266 20.25 -1.02 6.00
C MET A 266 19.01 -1.26 5.13
N SER A 267 17.83 -1.31 5.74
CA SER A 267 16.57 -1.52 5.01
C SER A 267 16.24 -0.34 4.09
N ALA A 268 16.55 0.88 4.51
CA ALA A 268 16.41 2.07 3.68
C ALA A 268 17.42 2.09 2.51
N GLN A 269 18.64 1.58 2.71
CA GLN A 269 19.64 1.43 1.64
C GLN A 269 19.18 0.44 0.57
N PHE A 270 18.63 -0.71 0.98
CA PHE A 270 18.03 -1.69 0.05
C PHE A 270 16.86 -1.08 -0.70
N LEU A 271 15.93 -0.44 0.00
CA LEU A 271 14.78 0.23 -0.62
C LEU A 271 15.23 1.30 -1.62
N PHE A 272 16.20 2.15 -1.26
CA PHE A 272 16.67 3.19 -2.15
C PHE A 272 17.36 2.62 -3.39
N SER A 273 18.17 1.57 -3.23
CA SER A 273 18.84 0.89 -4.36
C SER A 273 17.82 0.26 -5.32
N TRP A 274 16.74 -0.30 -4.77
CA TRP A 274 15.62 -0.79 -5.58
C TRP A 274 14.92 0.33 -6.33
N VAL A 275 14.61 1.45 -5.67
CA VAL A 275 13.99 2.61 -6.32
C VAL A 275 14.87 3.12 -7.46
N VAL A 276 16.19 3.27 -7.23
CA VAL A 276 17.16 3.64 -8.29
C VAL A 276 17.08 2.68 -9.46
N GLY A 277 17.10 1.37 -9.23
CA GLY A 277 17.00 0.37 -10.28
C GLY A 277 15.64 0.36 -11.00
N LYS A 278 14.55 0.75 -10.33
CA LYS A 278 13.20 0.75 -10.90
C LYS A 278 12.86 2.02 -11.68
N VAL A 279 13.34 3.18 -11.24
CA VAL A 279 12.91 4.47 -11.82
C VAL A 279 14.06 5.25 -12.47
N GLY A 280 15.29 4.75 -12.35
CA GLY A 280 16.48 5.37 -12.97
C GLY A 280 16.89 6.70 -12.33
N CYS A 281 16.54 6.95 -11.07
CA CYS A 281 16.96 8.18 -10.38
C CYS A 281 18.44 8.12 -9.95
N ARG A 282 18.99 9.28 -9.55
CA ARG A 282 20.38 9.39 -9.08
C ARG A 282 20.61 8.56 -7.81
N LYS A 283 21.67 7.73 -7.75
CA LYS A 283 22.14 7.07 -6.52
C LYS A 283 22.92 8.05 -5.62
N ALA A 284 22.28 9.15 -5.23
CA ALA A 284 22.82 10.18 -4.34
C ALA A 284 21.67 10.96 -3.68
N LEU A 285 22.00 11.90 -2.79
CA LEU A 285 21.01 12.84 -2.27
C LEU A 285 20.44 13.72 -3.39
N ALA A 286 19.17 14.08 -3.27
CA ALA A 286 18.52 15.06 -4.12
C ALA A 286 19.00 16.49 -3.77
N THR A 287 18.67 17.47 -4.62
CA THR A 287 19.06 18.87 -4.40
C THR A 287 18.32 19.45 -3.18
N GLY A 288 19.08 20.01 -2.24
CA GLY A 288 18.57 20.59 -1.01
C GLY A 288 17.84 21.91 -1.17
N PHE A 289 16.59 22.01 -0.73
CA PHE A 289 15.93 23.32 -0.65
C PHE A 289 16.36 24.05 0.62
N VAL A 290 16.83 25.28 0.46
CA VAL A 290 17.20 26.19 1.57
C VAL A 290 16.57 27.57 1.40
N GLY A 291 15.53 27.64 0.55
CA GLY A 291 14.79 28.86 0.26
C GLY A 291 13.77 29.22 1.34
N ASP A 292 12.93 30.19 1.03
CA ASP A 292 11.80 30.54 1.88
C ASP A 292 10.70 29.50 1.68
N CYS A 293 10.24 28.94 2.79
CA CYS A 293 9.12 28.01 2.76
C CYS A 293 7.88 28.71 2.19
N LEU A 294 6.95 27.94 1.63
CA LEU A 294 5.58 28.43 1.43
C LEU A 294 5.00 28.73 2.82
N VAL A 295 5.09 29.99 3.24
CA VAL A 295 4.63 30.44 4.55
C VAL A 295 3.12 30.24 4.58
N PRO A 296 2.60 29.39 5.46
CA PRO A 296 1.17 29.23 5.58
C PRO A 296 0.56 30.56 6.04
N LYS A 297 -0.64 30.89 5.57
CA LYS A 297 -1.35 32.11 5.99
C LYS A 297 -1.63 32.13 7.50
N ASP A 298 -1.60 30.96 8.14
CA ASP A 298 -1.75 30.79 9.57
C ASP A 298 -0.46 31.19 10.33
N PRO A 299 -0.53 32.14 11.29
CA PRO A 299 0.65 32.62 12.01
C PRO A 299 1.39 31.54 12.82
N MET A 300 0.67 30.56 13.36
CA MET A 300 1.30 29.48 14.14
C MET A 300 2.10 28.56 13.21
N GLN A 301 1.56 28.20 12.05
CA GLN A 301 2.29 27.43 11.05
C GLN A 301 3.44 28.22 10.43
N ALA A 302 3.32 29.54 10.28
CA ALA A 302 4.41 30.41 9.86
C ALA A 302 5.59 30.38 10.87
N ALA A 303 5.30 30.42 12.17
CA ALA A 303 6.31 30.30 13.21
C ALA A 303 7.00 28.92 13.22
N LEU A 304 6.23 27.83 13.01
CA LEU A 304 6.79 26.48 12.86
C LEU A 304 7.70 26.38 11.64
N ALA A 305 7.30 26.98 10.51
CA ALA A 305 8.12 27.03 9.30
C ALA A 305 9.43 27.80 9.51
N ALA A 306 9.39 28.92 10.23
CA ALA A 306 10.58 29.71 10.55
C ALA A 306 11.55 28.94 11.46
N ASN A 307 11.04 28.24 12.47
CA ASN A 307 11.85 27.39 13.35
C ASN A 307 12.49 26.24 12.58
N ALA A 308 11.70 25.54 11.76
CA ALA A 308 12.21 24.46 10.91
C ALA A 308 13.34 24.97 9.99
N LYS A 309 13.15 26.13 9.34
CA LYS A 309 14.19 26.74 8.49
C LYS A 309 15.50 26.94 9.26
N ARG A 310 15.43 27.58 10.43
CA ARG A 310 16.61 27.85 11.27
C ARG A 310 17.34 26.56 11.68
N ASP A 311 16.59 25.52 12.00
CA ASP A 311 17.17 24.30 12.58
C ASP A 311 17.70 23.34 11.50
N TYR A 312 17.08 23.29 10.32
CA TYR A 312 17.41 22.30 9.29
C TYR A 312 18.29 22.82 8.14
N ASP A 313 18.20 24.10 7.75
CA ASP A 313 19.00 24.64 6.64
C ASP A 313 20.51 24.45 6.82
N PRO A 314 21.11 24.70 8.00
CA PRO A 314 22.53 24.44 8.20
C PRO A 314 22.89 22.97 8.02
N VAL A 315 22.00 22.06 8.43
CA VAL A 315 22.20 20.62 8.26
C VAL A 315 22.11 20.24 6.79
N THR A 316 21.10 20.74 6.06
CA THR A 316 20.94 20.54 4.60
C THR A 316 22.15 20.98 3.83
N LYS A 317 22.61 22.22 4.04
CA LYS A 317 23.76 22.79 3.34
C LYS A 317 25.02 21.95 3.55
N ARG A 318 25.13 21.30 4.72
CA ARG A 318 26.26 20.44 5.02
C ARG A 318 26.17 19.06 4.37
N ILE A 319 24.98 18.46 4.33
CA ILE A 319 24.84 17.06 3.85
C ILE A 319 24.58 16.97 2.35
N CYS A 320 23.87 17.93 1.77
CA CYS A 320 23.53 17.94 0.35
C CYS A 320 24.67 18.57 -0.43
N SER A 321 25.17 17.87 -1.46
CA SER A 321 26.20 18.39 -2.35
C SER A 321 25.71 19.57 -3.21
N GLU A 322 24.39 19.67 -3.40
CA GLU A 322 23.73 20.73 -4.17
C GLU A 322 22.57 21.28 -3.35
N THR A 323 22.41 22.61 -3.35
CA THR A 323 21.24 23.28 -2.74
C THR A 323 20.66 24.35 -3.65
N THR A 324 19.37 24.62 -3.55
CA THR A 324 18.65 25.67 -4.28
C THR A 324 17.68 26.41 -3.35
N THR A 325 17.35 27.66 -3.71
CA THR A 325 16.30 28.45 -3.07
C THR A 325 14.98 28.41 -3.85
N LYS A 326 14.92 27.69 -4.98
CA LYS A 326 13.74 27.56 -5.83
C LYS A 326 13.05 26.23 -5.60
N LEU A 327 11.80 26.28 -5.13
CA LEU A 327 11.06 25.08 -4.71
C LEU A 327 10.87 24.08 -5.85
N ASN A 328 10.55 24.56 -7.04
CA ASN A 328 10.38 23.74 -8.24
C ASN A 328 11.66 22.98 -8.61
N GLU A 329 12.83 23.61 -8.51
CA GLU A 329 14.11 22.92 -8.76
C GLU A 329 14.35 21.80 -7.75
N ALA A 330 14.07 22.03 -6.46
CA ALA A 330 14.19 21.00 -5.42
C ALA A 330 13.21 19.84 -5.64
N VAL A 331 11.93 20.13 -5.93
CA VAL A 331 10.90 19.11 -6.21
C VAL A 331 11.25 18.26 -7.41
N MET A 332 11.79 18.89 -8.47
CA MET A 332 12.11 18.23 -9.73
C MET A 332 13.50 17.58 -9.77
N SER A 333 14.31 17.79 -8.72
CA SER A 333 15.58 17.08 -8.55
C SER A 333 15.35 15.58 -8.37
N SER A 334 16.41 14.76 -8.47
CA SER A 334 16.30 13.30 -8.39
C SER A 334 17.26 12.68 -7.36
N GLY A 335 16.85 11.53 -6.80
CA GLY A 335 17.66 10.72 -5.89
C GLY A 335 16.98 10.45 -4.54
N LEU A 336 17.69 10.66 -3.43
CA LEU A 336 17.15 10.53 -2.08
C LEU A 336 16.83 11.91 -1.51
N SER A 337 15.55 12.23 -1.39
CA SER A 337 15.07 13.52 -0.91
C SER A 337 14.99 13.61 0.62
N CYS A 338 15.40 14.76 1.16
CA CYS A 338 15.01 15.21 2.49
C CYS A 338 13.93 16.29 2.33
N HIS A 339 12.68 16.06 2.70
CA HIS A 339 11.60 16.95 2.25
C HIS A 339 11.10 17.96 3.29
N TYR A 340 11.83 18.27 4.39
CA TYR A 340 11.38 19.38 5.28
C TYR A 340 11.18 20.68 4.48
N TRP A 341 11.89 20.72 3.34
CA TRP A 341 11.88 21.61 2.19
C TRP A 341 10.54 21.88 1.49
N LEU A 342 9.60 20.93 1.48
CA LEU A 342 8.49 20.94 0.52
C LEU A 342 7.18 21.47 1.11
N TYR A 343 6.91 21.17 2.39
CA TYR A 343 5.77 21.72 3.12
C TYR A 343 6.00 21.64 4.64
N PRO A 344 6.35 22.74 5.32
CA PRO A 344 6.95 22.70 6.66
C PRO A 344 5.94 22.51 7.80
N ILE A 345 4.73 21.96 7.56
CA ILE A 345 3.80 21.65 8.66
C ILE A 345 4.48 20.73 9.67
N LYS A 346 5.36 19.84 9.21
CA LYS A 346 6.11 18.92 10.06
C LYS A 346 7.59 18.91 9.65
N PRO A 347 8.51 18.94 10.63
CA PRO A 347 9.93 18.82 10.35
C PRO A 347 10.32 17.36 10.05
N CYS A 348 10.01 16.89 8.84
CA CYS A 348 10.39 15.55 8.40
C CYS A 348 11.58 15.62 7.41
N PRO A 349 12.59 14.73 7.51
CA PRO A 349 12.69 13.59 8.43
C PRO A 349 13.15 13.93 9.86
N GLY A 350 13.43 15.21 10.17
CA GLY A 350 14.00 15.64 11.45
C GLY A 350 15.53 15.54 11.47
N THR A 351 16.19 16.28 12.37
CA THR A 351 17.65 16.50 12.33
C THR A 351 18.47 15.22 12.43
N PRO A 352 18.15 14.28 13.34
CA PRO A 352 18.93 13.05 13.47
C PRO A 352 18.92 12.21 12.20
N LEU A 353 17.73 11.95 11.64
CA LEU A 353 17.59 11.15 10.42
C LEU A 353 18.13 11.90 9.18
N LEU A 354 17.99 13.22 9.13
CA LEU A 354 18.58 14.08 8.09
C LEU A 354 20.10 13.87 8.01
N LYS A 355 20.80 13.80 9.15
CA LYS A 355 22.25 13.54 9.20
C LYS A 355 22.65 12.15 8.69
N GLN A 356 21.74 11.18 8.70
CA GLN A 356 21.98 9.81 8.25
C GLN A 356 21.64 9.57 6.78
N LEU A 357 21.00 10.52 6.09
CA LEU A 357 20.66 10.34 4.67
C LEU A 357 21.86 10.06 3.76
N PRO A 358 23.07 10.63 3.97
CA PRO A 358 24.25 10.21 3.20
C PRO A 358 24.56 8.71 3.33
N LEU A 359 24.26 8.09 4.47
CA LEU A 359 24.43 6.64 4.65
C LEU A 359 23.43 5.87 3.79
N ILE A 360 22.17 6.30 3.77
CA ILE A 360 21.11 5.69 2.94
C ILE A 360 21.44 5.87 1.45
N ALA A 361 21.91 7.06 1.06
CA ALA A 361 22.19 7.42 -0.33
C ALA A 361 23.35 6.62 -0.94
N LYS A 362 24.29 6.10 -0.14
CA LYS A 362 25.31 5.15 -0.61
C LYS A 362 24.70 3.88 -1.22
N GLY A 363 23.46 3.56 -0.83
CA GLY A 363 22.76 2.35 -1.20
C GLY A 363 23.43 1.09 -0.64
N TYR A 364 22.88 -0.06 -1.02
CA TYR A 364 23.50 -1.36 -0.81
C TYR A 364 24.36 -1.71 -2.04
#